data_AF-A0A8T4DHM2-F1
#
_entry.id   AF-A0A8T4DHM2-F1
#
_cell.length_a   1.000
_cell.length_b   1.000
_cell.length_c   1.000
_cell.angle_alpha   90.00
_cell.angle_beta   90.00
_cell.angle_gamma   90.00
#
_symmetry.space_group_name_H-M   'P 1'
#
loop_
_entity.id
_entity.type
_entity.pdbx_description
1 polymer ?
#
loop_
_entity_poly.entity_id
_entity_poly.type
_entity_poly.pdbx_seq_one_letter_code
_entity_poly.pdbx_strand_id
1 'polypeptide(L)'
;MIIKSKKNLDLKDNHDKDKKTDVTLKNEIGTTKYIIQANINASGIVDRPDVVGAIFGQTEGLLGDDLDLRELQKTGRVGRIRVSINSKSGKSFGSISIPSSLDKIETAVLAASLETIDRVGPCEAKINVSKIEDVRSSKRAYVVDRAKEILKEMMDREVPETQELTEEVKQAVRVKQITKYGADNLPAGPNIDDSDAIIVCEGRADVLNLLKYGIKNAIAVEGTSIPDTIVKLSKEKTVTAFIDGDRGGELILRELMELGEIDNLARAPPGKEVEDLTRKEVFKSLRNKVSAEQALNEIFERSETTPTMPIVESSPVDATQEQTQLSPRPLGPKSGNT
;
A
#
# COMPACT_ATOMS: atom_id res chain seq x y z
N MET A 1 -47.12 12.32 10.28
CA MET A 1 -45.81 11.71 10.61
C MET A 1 -44.70 12.21 9.66
N ILE A 2 -44.58 13.53 9.37
CA ILE A 2 -43.67 14.06 8.31
C ILE A 2 -42.99 15.40 8.73
N ILE A 3 -42.67 15.60 10.01
CA ILE A 3 -42.02 16.86 10.46
C ILE A 3 -40.63 16.63 11.10
N LYS A 4 -40.26 15.38 11.43
CA LYS A 4 -38.94 15.09 12.02
C LYS A 4 -37.79 14.85 11.01
N SER A 5 -38.06 14.80 9.70
CA SER A 5 -37.04 14.43 8.70
C SER A 5 -36.30 15.61 8.06
N LYS A 6 -36.90 16.82 7.99
CA LYS A 6 -36.22 17.98 7.38
C LYS A 6 -35.15 18.61 8.27
N LYS A 7 -35.34 18.63 9.60
CA LYS A 7 -34.38 19.22 10.54
C LYS A 7 -33.03 18.50 10.59
N ASN A 8 -32.97 17.21 10.22
CA ASN A 8 -31.76 16.39 10.28
C ASN A 8 -30.91 16.45 8.99
N LEU A 9 -31.49 16.90 7.87
CA LEU A 9 -30.74 17.14 6.64
C LEU A 9 -29.96 18.46 6.73
N ASP A 10 -30.61 19.52 7.21
CA ASP A 10 -30.01 20.85 7.34
C ASP A 10 -28.83 20.90 8.35
N LEU A 11 -28.83 20.01 9.36
CA LEU A 11 -27.73 19.89 10.34
C LEU A 11 -26.51 19.15 9.77
N LYS A 12 -26.71 18.18 8.87
CA LYS A 12 -25.60 17.46 8.22
C LYS A 12 -24.96 18.30 7.11
N ASP A 13 -25.76 19.05 6.36
CA ASP A 13 -25.26 19.90 5.27
C ASP A 13 -24.43 21.10 5.77
N ASN A 14 -24.72 21.62 6.97
CA ASN A 14 -23.88 22.64 7.59
C ASN A 14 -22.54 22.07 8.09
N HIS A 15 -22.54 20.84 8.62
CA HIS A 15 -21.32 20.23 9.15
C HIS A 15 -20.34 19.82 8.04
N ASP A 16 -20.85 19.40 6.87
CA ASP A 16 -20.04 19.11 5.69
C ASP A 16 -19.57 20.38 4.95
N LYS A 17 -20.34 21.48 5.00
CA LYS A 17 -19.89 22.77 4.48
C LYS A 17 -18.75 23.35 5.32
N ASP A 18 -18.85 23.30 6.65
CA ASP A 18 -17.79 23.75 7.56
C ASP A 18 -16.53 22.89 7.46
N LYS A 19 -16.67 21.57 7.24
CA LYS A 19 -15.52 20.69 6.95
C LYS A 19 -14.90 20.99 5.58
N LYS A 20 -15.69 21.27 4.55
CA LYS A 20 -15.16 21.64 3.22
C LYS A 20 -14.44 22.98 3.23
N THR A 21 -14.95 24.00 3.93
CA THR A 21 -14.26 25.29 4.07
C THR A 21 -12.98 25.16 4.90
N ASP A 22 -12.96 24.34 5.96
CA ASP A 22 -11.76 24.07 6.77
C ASP A 22 -10.68 23.28 5.99
N VAL A 23 -11.09 22.33 5.14
CA VAL A 23 -10.17 21.60 4.23
C VAL A 23 -9.60 22.51 3.14
N THR A 24 -10.37 23.49 2.67
CA THR A 24 -9.90 24.44 1.63
C THR A 24 -8.96 25.50 2.21
N LEU A 25 -9.13 25.87 3.49
CA LEU A 25 -8.16 26.70 4.21
C LEU A 25 -6.82 25.99 4.42
N LYS A 26 -6.82 24.66 4.62
CA LYS A 26 -5.61 23.85 4.86
C LYS A 26 -4.65 23.75 3.67
N ASN A 27 -5.14 23.88 2.44
CA ASN A 27 -4.34 23.59 1.23
C ASN A 27 -3.53 24.78 0.66
N GLU A 28 -3.64 26.00 1.23
CA GLU A 28 -2.83 27.17 0.83
C GLU A 28 -1.99 27.76 1.98
N ILE A 29 -1.60 26.93 2.96
CA ILE A 29 -0.84 27.41 4.13
C ILE A 29 0.63 27.00 3.95
N GLY A 30 1.40 27.88 3.30
CA GLY A 30 2.86 27.80 3.21
C GLY A 30 3.56 27.95 4.58
N THR A 31 4.54 28.86 4.68
CA THR A 31 5.30 29.17 5.91
C THR A 31 4.51 29.92 6.99
N THR A 32 3.19 30.08 6.82
CA THR A 32 2.32 30.83 7.72
C THR A 32 2.41 30.29 9.14
N LYS A 33 2.78 31.17 10.07
CA LYS A 33 2.81 30.92 11.52
C LYS A 33 1.51 31.40 12.17
N TYR A 34 0.98 32.54 11.72
CA TYR A 34 -0.18 33.20 12.29
C TYR A 34 -1.16 33.64 11.21
N ILE A 35 -2.45 33.69 11.53
CA ILE A 35 -3.48 34.31 10.70
C ILE A 35 -4.13 35.44 11.49
N ILE A 36 -4.00 36.66 10.99
CA ILE A 36 -4.73 37.82 11.52
C ILE A 36 -6.13 37.78 10.92
N GLN A 37 -7.15 37.78 11.77
CA GLN A 37 -8.54 37.94 11.36
C GLN A 37 -9.04 39.31 11.82
N ALA A 38 -9.63 40.06 10.90
CA ALA A 38 -10.21 41.36 11.19
C ALA A 38 -11.58 41.51 10.50
N ASN A 39 -12.44 42.34 11.07
CA ASN A 39 -13.75 42.66 10.54
C ASN A 39 -13.76 44.12 10.10
N ILE A 40 -14.35 44.39 8.95
CA ILE A 40 -14.50 45.75 8.39
C ILE A 40 -15.97 46.14 8.31
N ASN A 41 -16.26 47.37 8.73
CA ASN A 41 -17.56 48.02 8.57
C ASN A 41 -17.36 49.35 7.86
N ALA A 42 -17.94 49.53 6.68
CA ALA A 42 -17.89 50.78 5.93
C ALA A 42 -19.28 51.43 5.83
N SER A 43 -19.32 52.75 5.90
CA SER A 43 -20.56 53.56 5.86
C SER A 43 -21.21 53.62 4.48
N GLY A 44 -20.49 53.21 3.43
CA GLY A 44 -20.96 53.17 2.05
C GLY A 44 -20.70 51.83 1.35
N ILE A 45 -20.95 51.80 0.05
CA ILE A 45 -20.68 50.65 -0.83
C ILE A 45 -19.19 50.69 -1.20
N VAL A 46 -18.45 49.65 -0.86
CA VAL A 46 -17.03 49.51 -1.18
C VAL A 46 -16.77 48.14 -1.79
N ASP A 47 -15.83 48.07 -2.73
CA ASP A 47 -15.43 46.82 -3.36
C ASP A 47 -14.14 46.26 -2.74
N ARG A 48 -13.84 45.00 -3.07
CA ARG A 48 -12.61 44.33 -2.63
C ARG A 48 -11.34 45.12 -2.99
N PRO A 49 -11.16 45.68 -4.20
CA PRO A 49 -9.97 46.46 -4.54
C PRO A 49 -9.79 47.69 -3.65
N ASP A 50 -10.88 48.34 -3.23
CA ASP A 50 -10.81 49.53 -2.36
C ASP A 50 -10.26 49.17 -0.99
N VAL A 51 -10.71 48.06 -0.41
CA VAL A 51 -10.22 47.58 0.91
C VAL A 51 -8.75 47.17 0.81
N VAL A 52 -8.36 46.46 -0.24
CA VAL A 52 -6.97 46.08 -0.44
C VAL A 52 -6.10 47.33 -0.65
N GLY A 53 -6.58 48.29 -1.44
CA GLY A 53 -5.90 49.56 -1.67
C GLY A 53 -5.72 50.38 -0.40
N ALA A 54 -6.74 50.44 0.46
CA ALA A 54 -6.66 51.12 1.76
C ALA A 54 -5.69 50.42 2.71
N ILE A 55 -5.71 49.08 2.77
CA ILE A 55 -4.78 48.31 3.60
C ILE A 55 -3.33 48.60 3.20
N PHE A 56 -2.97 48.50 1.92
CA PHE A 56 -1.60 48.80 1.51
C PHE A 56 -1.27 50.30 1.63
N GLY A 57 -2.16 51.18 1.16
CA GLY A 57 -1.86 52.60 1.09
C GLY A 57 -1.76 53.30 2.45
N GLN A 58 -2.65 52.97 3.40
CA GLN A 58 -2.64 53.62 4.71
C GLN A 58 -1.68 52.98 5.72
N THR A 59 -1.21 51.75 5.46
CA THR A 59 -0.18 51.12 6.31
C THR A 59 1.24 51.34 5.82
N GLU A 60 1.42 51.76 4.57
CA GLU A 60 2.71 52.13 3.98
C GLU A 60 3.30 53.36 4.69
N GLY A 61 4.59 53.28 5.04
CA GLY A 61 5.31 54.35 5.74
C GLY A 61 5.03 54.49 7.24
N LEU A 62 4.08 53.74 7.82
CA LEU A 62 3.76 53.82 9.25
C LEU A 62 4.69 52.97 10.14
N LEU A 63 5.14 51.82 9.64
CA LEU A 63 5.82 50.79 10.43
C LEU A 63 7.31 50.59 10.07
N GLY A 64 7.83 51.40 9.14
CA GLY A 64 9.17 51.24 8.56
C GLY A 64 9.24 50.13 7.49
N ASP A 65 10.36 50.09 6.76
CA ASP A 65 10.52 49.25 5.56
C ASP A 65 10.43 47.73 5.86
N ASP A 66 10.84 47.31 7.05
CA ASP A 66 10.83 45.89 7.46
C ASP A 66 9.43 45.34 7.75
N LEU A 67 8.45 46.22 8.01
CA LEU A 67 7.07 45.88 8.33
C LEU A 67 6.06 46.37 7.27
N ASP A 68 6.56 46.89 6.15
CA ASP A 68 5.71 47.26 5.01
C ASP A 68 5.05 46.01 4.41
N LEU A 69 3.71 46.00 4.38
CA LEU A 69 2.91 44.93 3.82
C LEU A 69 3.28 44.58 2.37
N ARG A 70 3.70 45.54 1.54
CA ARG A 70 4.06 45.31 0.14
C ARG A 70 5.36 44.52 0.03
N GLU A 71 6.41 44.93 0.76
CA GLU A 71 7.69 44.21 0.79
C GLU A 71 7.56 42.87 1.52
N LEU A 72 6.78 42.80 2.59
CA LEU A 72 6.47 41.55 3.28
C LEU A 72 5.75 40.54 2.38
N GLN A 73 4.85 41.00 1.51
CA GLN A 73 4.18 40.13 0.55
C GLN A 73 5.12 39.67 -0.57
N LYS A 74 6.01 40.54 -1.06
CA LYS A 74 7.01 40.24 -2.08
C LYS A 74 8.09 39.26 -1.59
N THR A 75 8.52 39.40 -0.34
CA THR A 75 9.46 38.49 0.33
C THR A 75 8.79 37.20 0.82
N GLY A 76 7.45 37.10 0.74
CA GLY A 76 6.69 35.92 1.15
C GLY A 76 6.53 35.78 2.66
N ARG A 77 6.90 36.79 3.45
CA ARG A 77 6.68 36.84 4.90
C ARG A 77 5.21 37.06 5.27
N VAL A 78 4.45 37.70 4.38
CA VAL A 78 2.99 37.83 4.45
C VAL A 78 2.39 37.22 3.19
N GLY A 79 1.33 36.42 3.34
CA GLY A 79 0.67 35.80 2.18
C GLY A 79 -0.37 36.72 1.52
N ARG A 80 -1.24 36.12 0.71
CA ARG A 80 -2.30 36.88 0.03
C ARG A 80 -3.35 37.34 1.02
N ILE A 81 -3.61 38.64 1.05
CA ILE A 81 -4.67 39.25 1.84
C ILE A 81 -6.02 38.81 1.24
N ARG A 82 -6.80 38.09 2.04
CA ARG A 82 -8.15 37.64 1.66
C ARG A 82 -9.15 38.61 2.23
N VAL A 83 -10.02 39.12 1.36
CA VAL A 83 -11.04 40.09 1.73
C VAL A 83 -12.36 39.62 1.16
N SER A 84 -13.35 39.49 2.03
CA SER A 84 -14.73 39.15 1.68
C SER A 84 -15.62 40.30 2.13
N ILE A 85 -16.29 40.96 1.19
CA ILE A 85 -17.16 42.12 1.48
C ILE A 85 -18.55 41.83 0.93
N ASN A 86 -19.55 42.12 1.75
CA ASN A 86 -20.95 42.07 1.40
C ASN A 86 -21.59 43.43 1.69
N SER A 87 -22.35 43.94 0.73
CA SER A 87 -23.04 45.23 0.84
C SER A 87 -24.54 45.00 1.09
N LYS A 88 -25.09 45.62 2.14
CA LYS A 88 -26.51 45.59 2.47
C LYS A 88 -26.97 46.98 2.90
N SER A 89 -28.09 47.45 2.33
CA SER A 89 -28.74 48.72 2.71
C SER A 89 -27.79 49.93 2.67
N GLY A 90 -26.92 50.00 1.65
CA GLY A 90 -25.98 51.10 1.47
C GLY A 90 -24.76 51.08 2.39
N LYS A 91 -24.60 50.08 3.27
CA LYS A 91 -23.41 49.86 4.09
C LYS A 91 -22.72 48.56 3.69
N SER A 92 -21.40 48.50 3.88
CA SER A 92 -20.61 47.32 3.55
C SER A 92 -20.02 46.69 4.82
N PHE A 93 -20.09 45.37 4.88
CA PHE A 93 -19.58 44.57 5.98
C PHE A 93 -18.71 43.47 5.40
N GLY A 94 -17.57 43.21 6.04
CA GLY A 94 -16.66 42.20 5.53
C GLY A 94 -15.72 41.64 6.56
N SER A 95 -14.97 40.63 6.13
CA SER A 95 -13.88 40.04 6.89
C SER A 95 -12.59 40.09 6.08
N ILE A 96 -11.50 40.33 6.78
CA ILE A 96 -10.14 40.39 6.27
C ILE A 96 -9.36 39.29 6.96
N SER A 97 -8.60 38.53 6.19
CA SER A 97 -7.70 37.49 6.68
C SER A 97 -6.31 37.68 6.06
N ILE A 98 -5.32 37.87 6.93
CA ILE A 98 -3.92 38.07 6.54
C ILE A 98 -3.07 36.94 7.13
N PRO A 99 -2.59 35.99 6.30
CA PRO A 99 -1.61 34.99 6.73
C PRO A 99 -0.23 35.63 6.87
N SER A 100 0.43 35.38 8.00
CA SER A 100 1.74 35.92 8.37
C SER A 100 2.68 34.80 8.80
N SER A 101 3.92 34.82 8.32
CA SER A 101 5.04 34.01 8.82
C SER A 101 5.96 34.80 9.77
N LEU A 102 5.57 36.01 10.14
CA LEU A 102 6.28 36.89 11.08
C LEU A 102 6.26 36.33 12.50
N ASP A 103 7.06 36.92 13.37
CA ASP A 103 7.04 36.57 14.77
C ASP A 103 5.85 37.22 15.50
N LYS A 104 5.59 36.77 16.73
CA LYS A 104 4.38 37.14 17.49
C LYS A 104 4.26 38.66 17.69
N ILE A 105 5.37 39.33 17.95
CA ILE A 105 5.42 40.79 18.18
C ILE A 105 5.15 41.54 16.88
N GLU A 106 5.89 41.23 15.82
CA GLU A 106 5.71 41.83 14.49
C GLU A 106 4.28 41.64 13.97
N THR A 107 3.71 40.43 14.13
CA THR A 107 2.32 40.13 13.73
C THR A 107 1.31 40.95 14.52
N ALA A 108 1.55 41.20 15.81
CA ALA A 108 0.67 42.02 16.64
C ALA A 108 0.72 43.51 16.25
N VAL A 109 1.91 44.02 15.94
CA VAL A 109 2.09 45.39 15.43
C VAL A 109 1.37 45.57 14.11
N LEU A 110 1.54 44.62 13.19
CA LEU A 110 0.84 44.63 11.91
C LEU A 110 -0.68 44.54 12.07
N ALA A 111 -1.18 43.75 13.02
CA ALA A 111 -2.61 43.67 13.30
C ALA A 111 -3.13 45.03 13.81
N ALA A 112 -2.40 45.68 14.72
CA ALA A 112 -2.78 46.98 15.26
C ALA A 112 -2.79 48.08 14.17
N SER A 113 -1.86 48.04 13.21
CA SER A 113 -1.87 49.01 12.10
C SER A 113 -3.07 48.85 11.15
N LEU A 114 -3.73 47.69 11.13
CA LEU A 114 -4.99 47.56 10.37
C LEU A 114 -6.13 48.34 11.02
N GLU A 115 -6.10 48.51 12.34
CA GLU A 115 -7.14 49.26 13.07
C GLU A 115 -7.00 50.77 12.92
N THR A 116 -5.84 51.26 12.48
CA THR A 116 -5.63 52.69 12.19
C THR A 116 -6.29 53.12 10.88
N ILE A 117 -6.77 52.17 10.07
CA ILE A 117 -7.42 52.45 8.80
C ILE A 117 -8.83 52.99 9.05
N ASP A 118 -9.03 54.26 8.74
CA ASP A 118 -10.27 55.00 8.97
C ASP A 118 -11.09 55.22 7.69
N ARG A 119 -10.49 54.96 6.52
CA ARG A 119 -11.10 55.24 5.22
C ARG A 119 -10.81 54.16 4.19
N VAL A 120 -11.84 53.77 3.46
CA VAL A 120 -11.75 52.80 2.37
C VAL A 120 -12.46 53.39 1.14
N GLY A 121 -11.69 53.60 0.07
CA GLY A 121 -12.18 54.30 -1.11
C GLY A 121 -12.71 55.69 -0.72
N PRO A 122 -13.93 56.08 -1.12
CA PRO A 122 -14.51 57.36 -0.75
C PRO A 122 -15.12 57.40 0.67
N CYS A 123 -15.35 56.23 1.29
CA CYS A 123 -16.18 56.09 2.49
C CYS A 123 -15.37 55.91 3.78
N GLU A 124 -15.94 56.33 4.90
CA GLU A 124 -15.40 56.03 6.23
C GLU A 124 -15.60 54.54 6.55
N ALA A 125 -14.57 53.94 7.14
CA ALA A 125 -14.57 52.54 7.53
C ALA A 125 -13.94 52.36 8.91
N LYS A 126 -14.37 51.30 9.60
CA LYS A 126 -13.77 50.86 10.86
C LYS A 126 -13.38 49.41 10.75
N ILE A 127 -12.09 49.15 10.96
CA ILE A 127 -11.53 47.81 11.01
C ILE A 127 -11.23 47.46 12.47
N ASN A 128 -11.68 46.29 12.93
CA ASN A 128 -11.34 45.76 14.25
C ASN A 128 -10.74 44.37 14.08
N VAL A 129 -9.60 44.10 14.71
CA VAL A 129 -8.97 42.78 14.74
C VAL A 129 -9.78 41.89 15.67
N SER A 130 -10.30 40.78 15.14
CA SER A 130 -11.12 39.83 15.91
C SER A 130 -10.26 38.87 16.71
N LYS A 131 -9.23 38.28 16.08
CA LYS A 131 -8.24 37.40 16.72
C LYS A 131 -7.01 37.20 15.84
N ILE A 132 -5.91 36.81 16.47
CA ILE A 132 -4.71 36.29 15.81
C ILE A 132 -4.62 34.80 16.12
N GLU A 133 -4.69 33.95 15.10
CA GLU A 133 -4.72 32.50 15.24
C GLU A 133 -3.35 31.89 14.94
N ASP A 134 -2.80 31.11 15.88
CA ASP A 134 -1.57 30.32 15.67
C ASP A 134 -1.92 28.99 15.00
N VAL A 135 -1.70 28.91 13.68
CA VAL A 135 -1.98 27.72 12.87
C VAL A 135 -1.01 26.56 13.12
N ARG A 136 0.08 26.79 13.85
CA ARG A 136 1.01 25.71 14.24
C ARG A 136 0.47 24.91 15.41
N SER A 137 -0.39 25.49 16.24
CA SER A 137 -1.02 24.78 17.36
C SER A 137 -1.86 23.60 16.88
N SER A 138 -2.70 23.82 15.86
CA SER A 138 -3.53 22.77 15.25
C SER A 138 -2.71 21.74 14.47
N LYS A 139 -1.69 22.18 13.70
CA LYS A 139 -0.76 21.26 13.03
C LYS A 139 0.00 20.38 14.03
N ARG A 140 0.44 20.93 15.17
CA ARG A 140 1.12 20.15 16.23
C ARG A 140 0.22 19.06 16.81
N ALA A 141 -1.05 19.37 17.07
CA ALA A 141 -2.00 18.36 17.54
C ALA A 141 -2.16 17.20 16.53
N TYR A 142 -2.31 17.53 15.23
CA TYR A 142 -2.35 16.53 14.18
C TYR A 142 -1.08 15.66 14.12
N VAL A 143 0.11 16.26 14.23
CA VAL A 143 1.38 15.52 14.24
C VAL A 143 1.44 14.55 15.40
N VAL A 144 0.99 14.95 16.60
CA VAL A 144 0.95 14.09 17.78
C VAL A 144 0.02 12.91 17.57
N ASP A 145 -1.19 13.14 17.08
CA ASP A 145 -2.15 12.06 16.86
C ASP A 145 -1.71 11.11 15.75
N ARG A 146 -1.14 11.65 14.66
CA ARG A 146 -0.58 10.84 13.59
C ARG A 146 0.62 10.01 14.06
N ALA A 147 1.48 10.55 14.92
CA ALA A 147 2.60 9.82 15.49
C ALA A 147 2.13 8.64 16.34
N LYS A 148 1.05 8.79 17.13
CA LYS A 148 0.46 7.69 17.90
C LYS A 148 -0.05 6.56 16.99
N GLU A 149 -0.70 6.91 15.88
CA GLU A 149 -1.18 5.92 14.90
C GLU A 149 -0.02 5.14 14.26
N ILE A 150 1.03 5.84 13.82
CA ILE A 150 2.22 5.21 13.23
C ILE A 150 2.86 4.26 14.23
N LEU A 151 3.03 4.70 15.48
CA LEU A 151 3.60 3.86 16.53
C LEU A 151 2.76 2.60 16.77
N LYS A 152 1.43 2.75 16.81
CA LYS A 152 0.52 1.61 16.96
C LYS A 152 0.66 0.62 15.81
N GLU A 153 0.74 1.09 14.57
CA GLU A 153 0.94 0.26 13.38
C GLU A 153 2.31 -0.46 13.39
N MET A 154 3.35 0.20 13.91
CA MET A 154 4.66 -0.42 14.10
C MET A 154 4.62 -1.52 15.16
N MET A 155 4.00 -1.25 16.31
CA MET A 155 3.82 -2.25 17.38
C MET A 155 2.93 -3.42 16.96
N ASP A 156 1.93 -3.19 16.11
CA ASP A 156 1.06 -4.24 15.58
C ASP A 156 1.78 -5.09 14.49
N ARG A 157 2.85 -4.57 13.88
CA ARG A 157 3.69 -5.27 12.88
C ARG A 157 4.90 -5.99 13.46
N GLU A 158 5.44 -5.50 14.58
CA GLU A 158 6.39 -6.26 15.37
C GLU A 158 5.64 -7.45 15.97
N VAL A 159 5.79 -8.61 15.32
CA VAL A 159 5.43 -9.90 15.91
C VAL A 159 6.07 -9.92 17.30
N PRO A 160 5.32 -10.15 18.39
CA PRO A 160 5.91 -10.16 19.72
C PRO A 160 7.06 -11.15 19.72
N GLU A 161 8.27 -10.77 20.16
CA GLU A 161 9.43 -11.68 20.29
C GLU A 161 9.06 -12.97 21.04
N THR A 162 8.05 -12.91 21.92
CA THR A 162 7.48 -14.07 22.62
C THR A 162 6.84 -15.09 21.67
N GLN A 163 6.22 -14.67 20.57
CA GLN A 163 5.69 -15.57 19.54
C GLN A 163 6.81 -16.23 18.74
N GLU A 164 7.89 -15.50 18.43
CA GLU A 164 9.05 -16.07 17.74
C GLU A 164 9.75 -17.11 18.61
N LEU A 165 10.05 -16.80 19.88
CA LEU A 165 10.58 -17.75 20.85
C LEU A 165 9.69 -18.98 21.02
N THR A 166 8.36 -18.79 21.07
CA THR A 166 7.42 -19.90 21.19
C THR A 166 7.39 -20.76 19.92
N GLU A 167 7.46 -20.17 18.73
CA GLU A 167 7.50 -20.93 17.48
C GLU A 167 8.85 -21.62 17.26
N GLU A 168 9.97 -21.02 17.66
CA GLU A 168 11.30 -21.63 17.61
C GLU A 168 11.37 -22.84 18.56
N VAL A 169 10.85 -22.71 19.79
CA VAL A 169 10.74 -23.83 20.74
C VAL A 169 9.81 -24.93 20.18
N LYS A 170 8.67 -24.57 19.59
CA LYS A 170 7.79 -25.55 18.94
C LYS A 170 8.47 -26.22 17.75
N GLN A 171 9.23 -25.49 16.93
CA GLN A 171 10.00 -26.05 15.81
C GLN A 171 11.07 -27.02 16.30
N ALA A 172 11.83 -26.67 17.34
CA ALA A 172 12.84 -27.55 17.93
C ALA A 172 12.23 -28.87 18.46
N VAL A 173 11.03 -28.80 19.07
CA VAL A 173 10.29 -30.00 19.50
C VAL A 173 9.77 -30.79 18.30
N ARG A 174 9.33 -30.14 17.23
CA ARG A 174 8.82 -30.78 16.00
C ARG A 174 9.93 -31.46 15.20
N VAL A 175 11.13 -30.90 15.13
CA VAL A 175 12.30 -31.56 14.52
C VAL A 175 12.65 -32.85 15.26
N LYS A 176 12.44 -32.93 16.58
CA LYS A 176 12.59 -34.19 17.33
C LYS A 176 11.52 -35.23 17.01
N GLN A 177 10.38 -34.84 16.43
CA GLN A 177 9.30 -35.77 16.07
C GLN A 177 9.53 -36.44 14.72
N ILE A 178 10.43 -35.92 13.87
CA ILE A 178 10.77 -36.60 12.61
C ILE A 178 11.55 -37.87 12.93
N THR A 179 11.08 -38.98 12.39
CA THR A 179 11.70 -40.30 12.50
C THR A 179 12.30 -40.69 11.16
N LYS A 180 13.16 -41.70 11.17
CA LYS A 180 13.63 -42.37 9.95
C LYS A 180 12.89 -43.69 9.82
N TYR A 181 12.30 -43.94 8.67
CA TYR A 181 11.44 -45.08 8.43
C TYR A 181 11.98 -45.99 7.32
N GLY A 182 11.84 -47.30 7.52
CA GLY A 182 12.26 -48.34 6.57
C GLY A 182 13.78 -48.50 6.41
N ALA A 183 14.17 -49.40 5.50
CA ALA A 183 15.57 -49.66 5.19
C ALA A 183 16.25 -48.45 4.51
N ASP A 184 15.46 -47.67 3.78
CA ASP A 184 15.88 -46.49 3.05
C ASP A 184 16.05 -45.25 3.95
N ASN A 185 15.74 -45.36 5.26
CA ASN A 185 15.88 -44.30 6.26
C ASN A 185 15.11 -43.01 5.92
N LEU A 186 13.91 -43.16 5.37
CA LEU A 186 13.10 -42.05 4.86
C LEU A 186 12.62 -41.14 5.99
N PRO A 187 12.64 -39.80 5.80
CA PRO A 187 12.06 -38.88 6.76
C PRO A 187 10.55 -39.11 6.89
N ALA A 188 10.11 -39.36 8.10
CA ALA A 188 8.72 -39.71 8.37
C ALA A 188 8.21 -39.06 9.66
N GLY A 189 6.89 -38.96 9.76
CA GLY A 189 6.22 -38.73 11.03
C GLY A 189 6.22 -39.99 11.90
N PRO A 190 5.99 -39.84 13.21
CA PRO A 190 6.11 -40.94 14.17
C PRO A 190 5.01 -42.00 14.05
N ASN A 191 3.93 -41.74 13.31
CA ASN A 191 2.72 -42.57 13.28
C ASN A 191 2.54 -43.34 11.96
N ILE A 192 3.60 -43.63 11.21
CA ILE A 192 3.49 -44.38 9.94
C ILE A 192 2.96 -45.81 10.19
N ASP A 193 3.50 -46.52 11.18
CA ASP A 193 3.08 -47.90 11.47
C ASP A 193 1.63 -47.97 11.97
N ASP A 194 1.27 -47.07 12.90
CA ASP A 194 -0.02 -47.05 13.57
C ASP A 194 -1.19 -46.53 12.70
N SER A 195 -0.89 -45.89 11.57
CA SER A 195 -1.93 -45.28 10.72
C SER A 195 -2.33 -46.22 9.58
N ASP A 196 -3.63 -46.42 9.39
CA ASP A 196 -4.18 -47.19 8.24
C ASP A 196 -4.02 -46.45 6.90
N ALA A 197 -3.77 -45.14 6.95
CA ALA A 197 -3.54 -44.29 5.79
C ALA A 197 -2.28 -43.44 5.99
N ILE A 198 -1.56 -43.17 4.91
CA ILE A 198 -0.34 -42.36 4.90
C ILE A 198 -0.39 -41.27 3.83
N ILE A 199 0.38 -40.21 4.07
CA ILE A 199 0.58 -39.13 3.09
C ILE A 199 2.03 -39.21 2.60
N VAL A 200 2.21 -39.35 1.29
CA VAL A 200 3.54 -39.42 0.67
C VAL A 200 3.86 -38.06 0.04
N CYS A 201 4.99 -37.47 0.43
CA CYS A 201 5.48 -36.16 -0.03
C CYS A 201 6.85 -36.29 -0.69
N GLU A 202 7.24 -35.29 -1.49
CA GLU A 202 8.54 -35.29 -2.18
C GLU A 202 9.70 -35.18 -1.19
N GLY A 203 9.64 -34.20 -0.30
CA GLY A 203 10.76 -33.79 0.52
C GLY A 203 10.55 -33.87 2.03
N ARG A 204 11.67 -33.83 2.75
CA ARG A 204 11.70 -33.70 4.21
C ARG A 204 10.98 -32.46 4.71
N ALA A 205 11.08 -31.34 3.99
CA ALA A 205 10.48 -30.08 4.38
C ALA A 205 8.95 -30.14 4.36
N ASP A 206 8.37 -30.88 3.42
CA ASP A 206 6.95 -31.17 3.36
C ASP A 206 6.48 -31.93 4.61
N VAL A 207 7.19 -32.99 4.99
CA VAL A 207 6.90 -33.77 6.19
C VAL A 207 6.96 -32.89 7.43
N LEU A 208 7.94 -31.98 7.53
CA LEU A 208 8.03 -31.02 8.63
C LEU A 208 6.85 -30.04 8.64
N ASN A 209 6.42 -29.55 7.47
CA ASN A 209 5.27 -28.65 7.38
C ASN A 209 3.95 -29.37 7.74
N LEU A 210 3.79 -30.62 7.35
CA LEU A 210 2.63 -31.44 7.74
C LEU A 210 2.64 -31.73 9.25
N LEU A 211 3.79 -32.07 9.83
CA LEU A 211 3.96 -32.27 11.28
C LEU A 211 3.66 -30.98 12.06
N LYS A 212 4.06 -29.80 11.54
CA LYS A 212 3.72 -28.48 12.12
C LYS A 212 2.22 -28.30 12.27
N TYR A 213 1.42 -28.87 11.37
CA TYR A 213 -0.03 -28.81 11.37
C TYR A 213 -0.73 -29.99 12.05
N GLY A 214 0.05 -30.90 12.65
CA GLY A 214 -0.45 -32.03 13.44
C GLY A 214 -0.70 -33.32 12.64
N ILE A 215 -0.24 -33.38 11.39
CA ILE A 215 -0.34 -34.55 10.53
C ILE A 215 0.92 -35.40 10.76
N LYS A 216 0.76 -36.55 11.43
CA LYS A 216 1.88 -37.37 11.94
C LYS A 216 2.17 -38.63 11.12
N ASN A 217 1.40 -38.87 10.07
CA ASN A 217 1.45 -40.03 9.19
C ASN A 217 1.97 -39.66 7.79
N ALA A 218 2.84 -38.65 7.71
CA ALA A 218 3.48 -38.22 6.48
C ALA A 218 4.87 -38.85 6.31
N ILE A 219 5.25 -39.24 5.10
CA ILE A 219 6.55 -39.82 4.76
C ILE A 219 7.08 -39.18 3.47
N ALA A 220 8.38 -38.90 3.43
CA ALA A 220 9.06 -38.31 2.28
C ALA A 220 9.71 -39.38 1.40
N VAL A 221 9.68 -39.18 0.09
CA VAL A 221 10.37 -40.04 -0.89
C VAL A 221 11.87 -39.70 -1.00
N GLU A 222 12.24 -38.43 -0.75
CA GLU A 222 13.62 -37.88 -0.86
C GLU A 222 14.32 -38.18 -2.20
N GLY A 223 13.83 -37.55 -3.27
CA GLY A 223 14.45 -37.58 -4.59
C GLY A 223 13.48 -37.97 -5.69
N THR A 224 13.99 -38.22 -6.89
CA THR A 224 13.14 -38.57 -8.04
C THR A 224 12.77 -40.04 -8.06
N SER A 225 13.63 -40.93 -7.57
CA SER A 225 13.36 -42.38 -7.63
C SER A 225 12.59 -42.88 -6.40
N ILE A 226 11.56 -43.69 -6.63
CA ILE A 226 10.70 -44.18 -5.55
C ILE A 226 11.36 -45.35 -4.78
N PRO A 227 11.62 -45.23 -3.46
CA PRO A 227 12.22 -46.28 -2.66
C PRO A 227 11.30 -47.49 -2.45
N ASP A 228 11.90 -48.68 -2.32
CA ASP A 228 11.18 -49.94 -2.05
C ASP A 228 10.32 -49.88 -0.78
N THR A 229 10.74 -49.10 0.22
CA THR A 229 9.94 -48.87 1.43
C THR A 229 8.57 -48.27 1.10
N ILE A 230 8.51 -47.30 0.18
CA ILE A 230 7.24 -46.66 -0.22
C ILE A 230 6.36 -47.63 -1.01
N VAL A 231 6.96 -48.42 -1.90
CA VAL A 231 6.24 -49.44 -2.69
C VAL A 231 5.61 -50.53 -1.82
N LYS A 232 6.27 -50.91 -0.72
CA LYS A 232 5.69 -51.85 0.26
C LYS A 232 4.54 -51.23 1.01
N LEU A 233 4.75 -50.03 1.56
CA LEU A 233 3.71 -49.29 2.29
C LEU A 233 2.47 -49.05 1.44
N SER A 234 2.65 -48.79 0.14
CA SER A 234 1.53 -48.52 -0.76
C SER A 234 0.57 -49.69 -0.95
N LYS A 235 1.03 -50.92 -0.71
CA LYS A 235 0.19 -52.13 -0.81
C LYS A 235 -0.53 -52.47 0.49
N GLU A 236 -0.04 -51.93 1.61
CA GLU A 236 -0.53 -52.26 2.95
C GLU A 236 -1.47 -51.19 3.51
N LYS A 237 -1.35 -49.95 3.02
CA LYS A 237 -2.03 -48.77 3.59
C LYS A 237 -2.66 -47.92 2.50
N THR A 238 -3.69 -47.15 2.87
CA THR A 238 -4.27 -46.17 1.95
C THR A 238 -3.31 -44.99 1.73
N VAL A 239 -2.88 -44.77 0.49
CA VAL A 239 -1.90 -43.75 0.12
C VAL A 239 -2.58 -42.51 -0.44
N THR A 240 -2.23 -41.35 0.12
CA THR A 240 -2.48 -40.05 -0.51
C THR A 240 -1.15 -39.44 -0.92
N ALA A 241 -0.88 -39.34 -2.22
CA ALA A 241 0.26 -38.57 -2.72
C ALA A 241 -0.05 -37.08 -2.55
N PHE A 242 0.82 -36.32 -1.91
CA PHE A 242 0.72 -34.87 -1.78
C PHE A 242 1.94 -34.23 -2.42
N ILE A 243 1.74 -33.75 -3.65
CA ILE A 243 2.81 -33.25 -4.52
C ILE A 243 2.74 -31.74 -4.72
N ASP A 244 3.87 -31.19 -5.12
CA ASP A 244 4.04 -29.79 -5.47
C ASP A 244 3.29 -29.40 -6.74
N GLY A 245 3.05 -28.10 -6.88
CA GLY A 245 2.34 -27.51 -8.01
C GLY A 245 3.22 -27.28 -9.24
N ASP A 246 4.32 -28.01 -9.38
CA ASP A 246 5.38 -27.79 -10.36
C ASP A 246 5.63 -29.03 -11.25
N ARG A 247 6.68 -28.97 -12.07
CA ARG A 247 7.04 -30.09 -12.96
C ARG A 247 7.74 -31.22 -12.22
N GLY A 248 8.50 -30.93 -11.15
CA GLY A 248 9.17 -31.95 -10.34
C GLY A 248 8.18 -32.90 -9.69
N GLY A 249 7.17 -32.35 -9.03
CA GLY A 249 6.11 -33.13 -8.39
C GLY A 249 5.31 -33.99 -9.37
N GLU A 250 5.15 -33.56 -10.62
CA GLU A 250 4.51 -34.36 -11.67
C GLU A 250 5.32 -35.59 -12.08
N LEU A 251 6.64 -35.48 -12.13
CA LEU A 251 7.51 -36.61 -12.47
C LEU A 251 7.48 -37.66 -11.36
N ILE A 252 7.56 -37.22 -10.10
CA ILE A 252 7.48 -38.11 -8.93
C ILE A 252 6.12 -38.80 -8.88
N LEU A 253 5.02 -38.08 -9.15
CA LEU A 253 3.70 -38.69 -9.21
C LEU A 253 3.62 -39.81 -10.23
N ARG A 254 4.16 -39.59 -11.44
CA ARG A 254 4.16 -40.61 -12.51
C ARG A 254 4.93 -41.84 -12.08
N GLU A 255 6.12 -41.66 -11.52
CA GLU A 255 6.93 -42.79 -11.04
C GLU A 255 6.23 -43.53 -9.88
N LEU A 256 5.60 -42.79 -8.96
CA LEU A 256 4.82 -43.36 -7.84
C LEU A 256 3.61 -44.17 -8.34
N MET A 257 2.97 -43.73 -9.42
CA MET A 257 1.85 -44.46 -10.06
C MET A 257 2.32 -45.69 -10.85
N GLU A 258 3.52 -45.68 -11.39
CA GLU A 258 4.09 -46.82 -12.14
C GLU A 258 4.58 -47.93 -11.20
N LEU A 259 5.23 -47.56 -10.09
CA LEU A 259 5.87 -48.51 -9.17
C LEU A 259 5.02 -48.86 -7.94
N GLY A 260 4.09 -47.99 -7.54
CA GLY A 260 3.29 -48.11 -6.33
C GLY A 260 1.78 -48.02 -6.55
N GLU A 261 1.04 -48.20 -5.46
CA GLU A 261 -0.43 -48.11 -5.44
C GLU A 261 -0.87 -46.83 -4.73
N ILE A 262 -1.53 -45.93 -5.47
CA ILE A 262 -2.00 -44.64 -4.94
C ILE A 262 -3.52 -44.63 -4.96
N ASP A 263 -4.15 -44.31 -3.83
CA ASP A 263 -5.60 -44.16 -3.77
C ASP A 263 -6.03 -42.73 -4.13
N ASN A 264 -5.30 -41.74 -3.61
CA ASN A 264 -5.69 -40.33 -3.72
C ASN A 264 -4.51 -39.42 -4.09
N LEU A 265 -4.81 -38.35 -4.81
CA LEU A 265 -3.90 -37.26 -5.10
C LEU A 265 -4.39 -35.97 -4.45
N ALA A 266 -3.54 -35.37 -3.63
CA ALA A 266 -3.64 -33.97 -3.24
C ALA A 266 -2.54 -33.18 -3.95
N ARG A 267 -2.87 -31.99 -4.44
CA ARG A 267 -1.90 -31.12 -5.11
C ARG A 267 -1.83 -29.76 -4.43
N ALA A 268 -0.63 -29.22 -4.31
CA ALA A 268 -0.44 -27.83 -3.92
C ALA A 268 -1.04 -26.89 -4.99
N PRO A 269 -1.47 -25.66 -4.62
CA PRO A 269 -1.86 -24.66 -5.60
C PRO A 269 -0.76 -24.43 -6.66
N PRO A 270 -1.11 -24.05 -7.90
CA PRO A 270 -0.12 -23.84 -8.96
C PRO A 270 1.00 -22.87 -8.55
N GLY A 271 2.25 -23.28 -8.76
CA GLY A 271 3.43 -22.48 -8.41
C GLY A 271 3.73 -22.38 -6.91
N LYS A 272 3.15 -23.26 -6.08
CA LYS A 272 3.50 -23.41 -4.66
C LYS A 272 4.01 -24.82 -4.38
N GLU A 273 4.94 -24.88 -3.43
CA GLU A 273 5.49 -26.11 -2.86
C GLU A 273 4.75 -26.44 -1.55
N VAL A 274 4.71 -27.72 -1.19
CA VAL A 274 4.02 -28.20 0.03
C VAL A 274 4.66 -27.62 1.28
N GLU A 275 5.98 -27.38 1.29
CA GLU A 275 6.71 -26.74 2.38
C GLU A 275 6.21 -25.30 2.71
N ASP A 276 5.72 -24.57 1.71
CA ASP A 276 5.28 -23.17 1.83
C ASP A 276 3.78 -23.02 2.15
N LEU A 277 3.04 -24.13 2.17
CA LEU A 277 1.59 -24.07 2.39
C LEU A 277 1.25 -23.65 3.82
N THR A 278 0.26 -22.76 3.94
CA THR A 278 -0.35 -22.45 5.23
C THR A 278 -1.22 -23.61 5.71
N ARG A 279 -1.51 -23.67 7.02
CA ARG A 279 -2.42 -24.67 7.61
C ARG A 279 -3.74 -24.78 6.83
N LYS A 280 -4.33 -23.64 6.45
CA LYS A 280 -5.61 -23.63 5.72
C LYS A 280 -5.48 -24.25 4.34
N GLU A 281 -4.37 -24.01 3.65
CA GLU A 281 -4.11 -24.55 2.31
C GLU A 281 -3.86 -26.05 2.36
N VAL A 282 -3.01 -26.54 3.27
CA VAL A 282 -2.77 -27.99 3.49
C VAL A 282 -4.08 -28.74 3.71
N PHE A 283 -4.89 -28.30 4.69
CA PHE A 283 -6.16 -28.96 4.99
C PHE A 283 -7.21 -28.78 3.89
N LYS A 284 -7.07 -27.79 2.99
CA LYS A 284 -7.94 -27.63 1.83
C LYS A 284 -7.54 -28.60 0.73
N SER A 285 -6.25 -28.71 0.42
CA SER A 285 -5.72 -29.66 -0.58
C SER A 285 -6.01 -31.10 -0.20
N LEU A 286 -5.80 -31.49 1.06
CA LEU A 286 -6.10 -32.84 1.54
C LEU A 286 -7.60 -33.18 1.57
N ARG A 287 -8.48 -32.18 1.79
CA ARG A 287 -9.94 -32.37 1.71
C ARG A 287 -10.45 -32.47 0.28
N ASN A 288 -9.82 -31.74 -0.63
CA ASN A 288 -10.18 -31.72 -2.05
C ASN A 288 -9.35 -32.73 -2.86
N LYS A 289 -8.77 -33.74 -2.21
CA LYS A 289 -8.03 -34.79 -2.89
C LYS A 289 -8.93 -35.54 -3.88
N VAL A 290 -8.38 -35.87 -5.03
CA VAL A 290 -9.06 -36.63 -6.09
C VAL A 290 -8.58 -38.07 -6.06
N SER A 291 -9.34 -39.01 -6.64
CA SER A 291 -8.84 -40.38 -6.77
C SER A 291 -7.67 -40.43 -7.76
N ALA A 292 -6.76 -41.38 -7.60
CA ALA A 292 -5.63 -41.54 -8.51
C ALA A 292 -6.08 -41.77 -9.97
N GLU A 293 -7.18 -42.50 -10.18
CA GLU A 293 -7.78 -42.71 -11.51
C GLU A 293 -8.24 -41.40 -12.17
N GLN A 294 -8.86 -40.50 -11.39
CA GLN A 294 -9.28 -39.19 -11.88
C GLN A 294 -8.09 -38.31 -12.24
N ALA A 295 -7.04 -38.34 -11.39
CA ALA A 295 -5.81 -37.60 -11.65
C ALA A 295 -5.09 -38.08 -12.92
N LEU A 296 -5.08 -39.39 -13.18
CA LEU A 296 -4.46 -39.96 -14.37
C LEU A 296 -5.14 -39.45 -15.65
N ASN A 297 -6.48 -39.45 -15.68
CA ASN A 297 -7.25 -38.95 -16.82
C ASN A 297 -6.96 -37.46 -17.10
N GLU A 298 -6.89 -36.61 -16.07
CA GLU A 298 -6.55 -35.20 -16.23
C GLU A 298 -5.13 -34.97 -16.78
N ILE A 299 -4.17 -35.83 -16.41
CA ILE A 299 -2.78 -35.75 -16.89
C ILE A 299 -2.70 -36.20 -18.36
N PHE A 300 -3.42 -37.25 -18.75
CA PHE A 300 -3.48 -37.72 -20.15
C PHE A 300 -4.16 -36.71 -21.08
N GLU A 301 -5.23 -36.05 -20.65
CA GLU A 301 -5.90 -35.01 -21.44
C GLU A 301 -5.00 -33.77 -21.67
N ARG A 302 -4.11 -33.45 -20.72
CA ARG A 302 -3.11 -32.38 -20.89
C ARG A 302 -1.96 -32.76 -21.83
N SER A 303 -1.58 -34.02 -21.95
CA SER A 303 -0.50 -34.43 -22.87
C SER A 303 -0.94 -34.48 -24.34
N GLU A 304 -2.24 -34.66 -24.62
CA GLU A 304 -2.78 -34.62 -25.99
C GLU A 304 -3.05 -33.19 -26.52
N THR A 305 -3.01 -32.18 -25.65
CA THR A 305 -3.21 -30.77 -26.01
C THR A 305 -1.89 -30.01 -26.09
N THR A 306 -0.96 -30.47 -26.94
CA THR A 306 0.09 -29.56 -27.43
C THR A 306 -0.50 -28.69 -28.54
N PRO A 307 -0.48 -27.34 -28.44
CA PRO A 307 -0.97 -26.50 -29.52
C PRO A 307 0.02 -26.56 -30.68
N THR A 308 -0.39 -27.17 -31.78
CA THR A 308 0.21 -26.99 -33.10
C THR A 308 0.31 -25.49 -33.36
N MET A 309 1.53 -24.93 -33.42
CA MET A 309 1.70 -23.54 -33.85
C MET A 309 1.16 -23.42 -35.29
N PRO A 310 0.30 -22.44 -35.59
CA PRO A 310 -0.20 -22.27 -36.94
C PRO A 310 0.95 -21.82 -37.85
N ILE A 311 1.08 -22.53 -38.98
CA ILE A 311 1.94 -22.17 -40.10
C ILE A 311 1.53 -20.76 -40.54
N VAL A 312 2.44 -19.80 -40.45
CA VAL A 312 2.23 -18.45 -41.01
C VAL A 312 2.31 -18.58 -42.53
N GLU A 313 1.19 -18.42 -43.21
CA GLU A 313 1.15 -18.23 -44.66
C GLU A 313 1.89 -16.95 -45.04
N SER A 314 3.05 -17.10 -45.68
CA SER A 314 3.78 -16.00 -46.29
C SER A 314 3.04 -15.54 -47.56
N SER A 315 2.51 -14.31 -47.54
CA SER A 315 2.12 -13.59 -48.76
C SER A 315 3.37 -13.12 -49.54
N PRO A 316 3.29 -12.94 -50.87
CA PRO A 316 4.45 -13.01 -51.75
C PRO A 316 5.31 -11.74 -51.70
N VAL A 317 6.63 -11.93 -51.67
CA VAL A 317 7.60 -10.84 -51.82
C VAL A 317 7.80 -10.59 -53.32
N ASP A 318 7.46 -9.37 -53.72
CA ASP A 318 7.68 -8.85 -55.07
C ASP A 318 9.18 -8.70 -55.32
N ALA A 319 9.64 -9.26 -56.44
CA ALA A 319 11.02 -9.24 -56.86
C ALA A 319 11.20 -8.15 -57.91
N THR A 320 11.88 -7.05 -57.58
CA THR A 320 12.62 -6.31 -58.60
C THR A 320 13.84 -5.62 -58.00
N GLN A 321 14.90 -5.71 -58.78
CA GLN A 321 16.30 -5.43 -58.51
C GLN A 321 16.57 -3.92 -58.42
N GLU A 322 17.59 -3.52 -57.66
CA GLU A 322 18.71 -2.79 -58.25
C GLU A 322 19.94 -2.73 -57.33
N GLN A 323 21.09 -2.76 -57.99
CA GLN A 323 22.48 -2.76 -57.51
C GLN A 323 22.75 -1.50 -56.66
N THR A 324 23.80 -1.41 -55.83
CA THR A 324 25.12 -0.91 -56.26
C THR A 324 26.08 -0.73 -55.06
N GLN A 325 27.32 -1.26 -55.21
CA GLN A 325 28.65 -0.81 -54.72
C GLN A 325 29.03 -0.73 -53.21
N LEU A 326 29.84 -1.73 -52.82
CA LEU A 326 31.21 -1.68 -52.27
C LEU A 326 31.79 -0.40 -51.60
N SER A 327 32.23 -0.62 -50.34
CA SER A 327 33.50 -0.23 -49.67
C SER A 327 33.66 1.17 -49.02
N PRO A 328 34.59 1.38 -48.05
CA PRO A 328 35.14 0.47 -47.01
C PRO A 328 35.19 1.07 -45.58
N ARG A 329 35.46 0.21 -44.57
CA ARG A 329 35.78 0.55 -43.17
C ARG A 329 37.08 1.37 -43.02
N PRO A 330 37.19 2.24 -41.99
CA PRO A 330 38.48 2.61 -41.42
C PRO A 330 38.94 1.64 -40.33
N LEU A 331 40.25 1.44 -40.30
CA LEU A 331 41.01 0.57 -39.40
C LEU A 331 41.07 1.11 -37.97
N GLY A 332 41.18 0.19 -37.00
CA GLY A 332 41.60 0.53 -35.64
C GLY A 332 43.10 0.83 -35.54
N PRO A 333 43.57 1.50 -34.49
CA PRO A 333 44.99 1.67 -34.24
C PRO A 333 45.57 0.56 -33.36
N LYS A 334 46.72 0.02 -33.78
CA LYS A 334 47.69 -0.72 -32.95
C LYS A 334 48.92 0.14 -32.73
N SER A 335 49.40 0.20 -31.49
CA SER A 335 50.81 0.28 -31.01
C SER A 335 50.81 1.06 -29.68
N GLY A 336 51.38 0.64 -28.56
CA GLY A 336 52.56 -0.21 -28.35
C GLY A 336 53.71 0.65 -27.78
N ASN A 337 54.01 0.45 -26.49
CA ASN A 337 55.21 0.82 -25.71
C ASN A 337 55.77 2.25 -25.75
N THR A 338 55.79 2.91 -24.59
CA THR A 338 57.02 3.13 -23.79
C THR A 338 56.64 3.28 -22.33
#